data_AF-A0A914I9V7-F1
#
_entry.id   AF-A0A914I9V7-F1
#
_cell.length_a   1.000
_cell.length_b   1.000
_cell.length_c   1.000
_cell.angle_alpha   90.00
_cell.angle_beta   90.00
_cell.angle_gamma   90.00
#
_symmetry.space_group_name_H-M   'P 1'
#
loop_
_entity.id
_entity.type
_entity.pdbx_description
1 polymer ?
#
loop_
_entity_poly.entity_id
_entity_poly.type
_entity_poly.pdbx_seq_one_letter_code
_entity_poly.pdbx_strand_id
1 'polypeptide(L)'
;MQLAQKQRMPRGKIWANILFRKHCIASAYLPETDWMLVLDADVGVVNPNHCIEEWIDDRLHILKTVLPNAQMEINACTNYWQRSEDYDSLMAYTTCVRSALGARRIWPPKLRILRRAHGFCRDWYLSSDGWAENDFMFHGWKAQNLSGNWKSPFEKVPNASECTGGYLGWHWRTNKRISVNEVRSRLAKSEKTFAANFPQKARIHAHLTEPEVGECYPNCDEQI
;
A
#
# COMPACT_ATOMS: atom_id res chain seq x y z
N MET A 1 -33.30 -1.04 0.90
CA MET A 1 -32.01 -1.74 0.77
C MET A 1 -31.66 -1.80 -0.72
N GLN A 2 -31.03 -0.75 -1.24
CA GLN A 2 -30.65 -0.66 -2.65
C GLN A 2 -29.44 -1.57 -2.89
N LEU A 3 -29.61 -2.54 -3.78
CA LEU A 3 -28.53 -3.33 -4.34
C LEU A 3 -27.53 -2.37 -4.98
N ALA A 4 -26.31 -2.30 -4.43
CA ALA A 4 -25.21 -1.62 -5.07
C ALA A 4 -25.07 -2.19 -6.49
N GLN A 5 -25.32 -1.34 -7.50
CA GLN A 5 -25.10 -1.70 -8.89
C GLN A 5 -23.66 -2.19 -9.03
N LYS A 6 -23.48 -3.43 -9.50
CA LYS A 6 -22.19 -3.96 -9.91
C LYS A 6 -21.66 -3.09 -11.05
N GLN A 7 -20.90 -2.03 -10.73
CA GLN A 7 -20.09 -1.33 -11.71
C GLN A 7 -19.05 -2.33 -12.21
N ARG A 8 -19.33 -2.98 -13.34
CA ARG A 8 -18.32 -3.72 -14.09
C ARG A 8 -17.25 -2.71 -14.51
N MET A 9 -16.04 -2.86 -13.99
CA MET A 9 -14.92 -2.02 -14.38
C MET A 9 -14.69 -2.10 -15.90
N PRO A 10 -14.35 -0.99 -16.58
CA PRO A 10 -14.25 -0.93 -18.04
C PRO A 10 -13.23 -1.95 -18.58
N ARG A 11 -13.61 -2.72 -19.60
CA ARG A 11 -12.70 -3.66 -20.28
C ARG A 11 -11.76 -2.88 -21.21
N GLY A 12 -10.54 -2.51 -20.75
CA GLY A 12 -9.48 -1.89 -21.58
C GLY A 12 -8.05 -2.17 -21.08
N LYS A 13 -7.02 -1.72 -21.83
CA LYS A 13 -5.56 -2.02 -21.73
C LYS A 13 -4.92 -2.19 -20.33
N ILE A 14 -5.53 -1.67 -19.27
CA ILE A 14 -5.13 -1.80 -17.86
C ILE A 14 -4.94 -3.28 -17.42
N TRP A 15 -5.70 -4.24 -17.98
CA TRP A 15 -5.60 -5.67 -17.62
C TRP A 15 -4.28 -6.35 -18.02
N ALA A 16 -3.54 -5.79 -18.98
CA ALA A 16 -2.30 -6.40 -19.46
C ALA A 16 -1.17 -6.29 -18.43
N ASN A 17 -1.18 -5.24 -17.60
CA ASN A 17 -0.12 -4.96 -16.66
C ASN A 17 -0.28 -5.78 -15.37
N ILE A 18 0.76 -6.53 -15.01
CA ILE A 18 0.78 -7.44 -13.85
C ILE A 18 0.45 -6.76 -12.52
N LEU A 19 0.76 -5.46 -12.38
CA LEU A 19 0.50 -4.67 -11.17
C LEU A 19 -1.00 -4.48 -10.91
N PHE A 20 -1.84 -4.51 -11.95
CA PHE A 20 -3.27 -4.25 -11.85
C PHE A 20 -4.09 -5.53 -11.70
N ARG A 21 -3.53 -6.71 -12.03
CA ARG A 21 -4.23 -8.01 -11.94
C ARG A 21 -4.75 -8.32 -10.54
N LYS A 22 -4.00 -7.95 -9.49
CA LYS A 22 -4.42 -8.16 -8.11
C LYS A 22 -5.68 -7.38 -7.73
N HIS A 23 -5.84 -6.15 -8.23
CA HIS A 23 -7.04 -5.33 -8.02
C HIS A 23 -8.27 -5.97 -8.68
N CYS A 24 -8.06 -6.68 -9.79
CA CYS A 24 -9.11 -7.38 -10.54
C CYS A 24 -9.59 -8.62 -9.81
N ILE A 25 -8.66 -9.45 -9.35
CA ILE A 25 -8.94 -10.63 -8.53
C ILE A 25 -9.64 -10.19 -7.25
N ALA A 26 -9.10 -9.17 -6.56
CA ALA A 26 -9.73 -8.62 -5.38
C ALA A 26 -11.17 -8.18 -5.64
N SER A 27 -11.42 -7.39 -6.69
CA SER A 27 -12.77 -6.95 -7.05
C SER A 27 -13.74 -8.09 -7.38
N ALA A 28 -13.25 -9.26 -7.82
CA ALA A 28 -14.10 -10.40 -8.15
C ALA A 28 -14.53 -11.18 -6.90
N TYR A 29 -13.61 -11.37 -5.95
CA TYR A 29 -13.83 -12.20 -4.77
C TYR A 29 -14.22 -11.40 -3.52
N LEU A 30 -13.99 -10.09 -3.49
CA LEU A 30 -14.33 -9.24 -2.34
C LEU A 30 -15.81 -9.35 -1.92
N PRO A 31 -16.80 -9.48 -2.84
CA PRO A 31 -18.19 -9.70 -2.44
C PRO A 31 -18.49 -11.04 -1.75
N GLU A 32 -17.57 -12.01 -1.82
CA GLU A 32 -17.74 -13.38 -1.30
C GLU A 32 -16.98 -13.62 0.01
N THR A 33 -16.27 -12.60 0.52
CA THR A 33 -15.42 -12.72 1.71
C THR A 33 -15.69 -11.59 2.68
N ASP A 34 -15.71 -11.88 3.99
CA ASP A 34 -15.75 -10.84 5.01
C ASP A 34 -14.48 -9.99 4.99
N TRP A 35 -13.35 -10.62 4.67
CA TRP A 35 -12.03 -10.03 4.65
C TRP A 35 -11.15 -10.65 3.57
N MET A 36 -10.38 -9.80 2.89
CA MET A 36 -9.40 -10.26 1.91
C MET A 36 -8.06 -9.58 2.13
N LEU A 37 -7.05 -10.39 2.44
CA LEU A 37 -5.66 -9.98 2.46
C LEU A 37 -5.01 -10.39 1.14
N VAL A 38 -4.65 -9.39 0.32
CA VAL A 38 -3.92 -9.61 -0.93
C VAL A 38 -2.44 -9.37 -0.68
N LEU A 39 -1.65 -10.44 -0.66
CA LEU A 39 -0.20 -10.38 -0.56
C LEU A 39 0.41 -10.63 -1.95
N ASP A 40 1.41 -9.81 -2.30
CA ASP A 40 2.23 -10.12 -3.47
C ASP A 40 3.07 -11.39 -3.16
N ALA A 41 3.42 -12.16 -4.20
CA ALA A 41 4.12 -13.44 -4.05
C ALA A 41 5.54 -13.32 -3.42
N ASP A 42 5.98 -12.10 -3.17
CA ASP A 42 7.28 -11.72 -2.62
C ASP A 42 7.19 -10.93 -1.31
N VAL A 43 6.09 -11.11 -0.59
CA VAL A 43 5.98 -10.72 0.82
C VAL A 43 6.40 -11.89 1.69
N GLY A 44 7.26 -11.65 2.68
CA GLY A 44 7.68 -12.63 3.66
C GLY A 44 7.59 -12.08 5.08
N VAL A 45 7.14 -12.91 6.03
CA VAL A 45 7.17 -12.60 7.45
C VAL A 45 8.62 -12.64 7.93
N VAL A 46 9.02 -11.63 8.71
CA VAL A 46 10.38 -11.50 9.29
C VAL A 46 10.37 -11.66 10.81
N ASN A 47 9.27 -11.29 11.48
CA ASN A 47 9.13 -11.41 12.91
C ASN A 47 7.79 -12.08 13.25
N PRO A 48 7.78 -13.35 13.65
CA PRO A 48 6.54 -14.07 13.98
C PRO A 48 5.89 -13.64 15.31
N ASN A 49 6.47 -12.69 16.04
CA ASN A 49 5.99 -12.30 17.38
C ASN A 49 4.85 -11.28 17.33
N HIS A 50 4.49 -10.81 16.13
CA HIS A 50 3.38 -9.89 15.91
C HIS A 50 2.28 -10.57 15.10
N CYS A 51 1.04 -10.17 15.33
CA CYS A 51 -0.11 -10.55 14.53
C CYS A 51 -0.44 -9.45 13.51
N ILE A 52 -1.01 -9.80 12.35
CA ILE A 52 -1.32 -8.80 11.32
C ILE A 52 -2.48 -7.89 11.75
N GLU A 53 -3.36 -8.41 12.60
CA GLU A 53 -4.50 -7.76 13.22
C GLU A 53 -4.10 -6.58 14.13
N GLU A 54 -2.85 -6.54 14.61
CA GLU A 54 -2.31 -5.36 15.30
C GLU A 54 -2.26 -4.11 14.40
N TRP A 55 -2.39 -4.30 13.08
CA TRP A 55 -2.10 -3.29 12.06
C TRP A 55 -3.19 -3.12 10.99
N ILE A 56 -4.30 -3.88 11.03
CA ILE A 56 -5.39 -3.84 10.04
C ILE A 56 -6.68 -3.24 10.64
N ASP A 57 -7.41 -2.45 9.82
CA ASP A 57 -8.74 -1.88 10.08
C ASP A 57 -9.71 -2.32 8.95
N ASP A 58 -11.00 -2.45 9.23
CA ASP A 58 -11.98 -3.33 8.58
C ASP A 58 -12.77 -2.78 7.40
N ARG A 59 -12.50 -1.55 6.98
CA ARG A 59 -13.28 -0.90 5.92
C ARG A 59 -12.36 -0.14 5.01
N LEU A 60 -12.20 -0.50 3.72
CA LEU A 60 -11.40 0.38 2.85
C LEU A 60 -11.73 0.45 1.35
N HIS A 61 -12.35 1.59 1.01
CA HIS A 61 -11.99 2.43 -0.15
C HIS A 61 -11.65 3.84 0.39
N ILE A 62 -10.37 4.11 0.70
CA ILE A 62 -9.91 5.21 1.58
C ILE A 62 -10.67 6.52 1.40
N LEU A 63 -10.65 7.11 0.20
CA LEU A 63 -11.17 8.47 -0.02
C LEU A 63 -12.69 8.53 0.13
N LYS A 64 -13.43 7.62 -0.51
CA LYS A 64 -14.90 7.51 -0.38
C LYS A 64 -15.34 7.14 1.03
N THR A 65 -14.55 6.32 1.73
CA THR A 65 -14.85 5.89 3.09
C THR A 65 -14.74 7.03 4.10
N VAL A 66 -13.71 7.88 3.97
CA VAL A 66 -13.40 8.90 4.99
C VAL A 66 -13.86 10.31 4.64
N LEU A 67 -14.08 10.59 3.35
CA LEU A 67 -14.55 11.87 2.81
C LEU A 67 -15.64 11.64 1.75
N PRO A 68 -16.79 11.01 2.09
CA PRO A 68 -17.83 10.67 1.11
C PRO A 68 -18.40 11.88 0.37
N ASN A 69 -18.41 13.05 1.01
CA ASN A 69 -18.97 14.28 0.46
C ASN A 69 -17.95 15.08 -0.37
N ALA A 70 -16.68 14.65 -0.42
CA ALA A 70 -15.63 15.27 -1.22
C ALA A 70 -15.72 14.78 -2.68
N GLN A 71 -16.90 14.93 -3.30
CA GLN A 71 -17.20 14.33 -4.60
C GLN A 71 -16.30 14.89 -5.71
N MET A 72 -15.93 16.17 -5.60
CA MET A 72 -15.01 16.85 -6.52
C MET A 72 -13.60 16.22 -6.44
N GLU A 73 -13.03 16.07 -5.25
CA GLU A 73 -11.72 15.43 -5.06
C GLU A 73 -11.75 13.95 -5.46
N ILE A 74 -12.84 13.26 -5.15
CA ILE A 74 -13.05 11.86 -5.57
C ILE A 74 -13.03 11.75 -7.10
N ASN A 75 -13.73 12.63 -7.81
CA ASN A 75 -13.77 12.62 -9.28
C ASN A 75 -12.40 12.97 -9.86
N ALA A 76 -11.78 14.06 -9.40
CA ALA A 76 -10.46 14.49 -9.84
C ALA A 76 -9.41 13.37 -9.69
N CYS A 77 -9.33 12.74 -8.51
CA CYS A 77 -8.41 11.63 -8.29
C CYS A 77 -8.79 10.41 -9.15
N THR A 78 -10.08 10.11 -9.31
CA THR A 78 -10.53 9.02 -10.18
C THR A 78 -10.10 9.23 -11.63
N ASN A 79 -10.13 10.46 -12.13
CA ASN A 79 -9.68 10.78 -13.49
C ASN A 79 -8.18 10.50 -13.68
N TYR A 80 -7.34 10.77 -12.67
CA TYR A 80 -5.93 10.40 -12.68
C TYR A 80 -5.73 8.88 -12.73
N TRP A 81 -6.50 8.13 -11.94
CA TRP A 81 -6.44 6.67 -11.93
C TRP A 81 -6.86 6.08 -13.28
N GLN A 82 -7.99 6.54 -13.84
CA GLN A 82 -8.52 6.01 -15.10
C GLN A 82 -7.60 6.25 -16.31
N ARG A 83 -6.86 7.36 -16.31
CA ARG A 83 -5.87 7.70 -17.34
C ARG A 83 -4.47 7.12 -17.09
N SER A 84 -4.25 6.46 -15.96
CA SER A 84 -2.93 5.89 -15.65
C SER A 84 -2.63 4.68 -16.54
N GLU A 85 -1.43 4.67 -17.13
CA GLU A 85 -0.96 3.60 -18.01
C GLU A 85 0.28 2.88 -17.45
N ASP A 86 0.94 3.49 -16.47
CA ASP A 86 2.19 3.01 -15.87
C ASP A 86 2.33 3.44 -14.40
N TYR A 87 3.42 3.01 -13.77
CA TYR A 87 3.70 3.30 -12.36
C TYR A 87 3.78 4.80 -12.06
N ASP A 88 4.50 5.55 -12.88
CA ASP A 88 4.71 6.97 -12.63
C ASP A 88 3.41 7.78 -12.79
N SER A 89 2.52 7.41 -13.73
CA SER A 89 1.21 8.04 -13.90
C SER A 89 0.23 7.61 -12.80
N LEU A 90 0.35 6.38 -12.30
CA LEU A 90 -0.33 5.93 -11.09
C LEU A 90 0.08 6.72 -9.84
N MET A 91 1.34 7.15 -9.76
CA MET A 91 1.77 7.99 -8.63
C MET A 91 1.05 9.35 -8.61
N ALA A 92 0.55 9.85 -9.76
CA ALA A 92 -0.29 11.05 -9.80
C ALA A 92 -1.62 10.86 -9.04
N TYR A 93 -2.28 9.70 -9.22
CA TYR A 93 -3.45 9.32 -8.43
C TYR A 93 -3.14 9.26 -6.94
N THR A 94 -2.02 8.64 -6.57
CA THR A 94 -1.58 8.55 -5.17
C THR A 94 -1.33 9.93 -4.57
N THR A 95 -0.68 10.83 -5.32
CA THR A 95 -0.48 12.23 -4.91
C THR A 95 -1.83 12.94 -4.71
N CYS A 96 -2.77 12.79 -5.64
CA CYS A 96 -4.10 13.39 -5.53
C CYS A 96 -4.82 12.96 -4.25
N VAL A 97 -4.91 11.66 -4.00
CA VAL A 97 -5.56 11.12 -2.80
C VAL A 97 -4.87 11.61 -1.53
N ARG A 98 -3.53 11.62 -1.49
CA ARG A 98 -2.78 12.11 -0.33
C ARG A 98 -3.02 13.59 -0.07
N SER A 99 -3.11 14.40 -1.12
CA SER A 99 -3.43 15.82 -1.01
C SER A 99 -4.86 16.04 -0.49
N ALA A 100 -5.84 15.30 -1.00
CA ALA A 100 -7.23 15.38 -0.56
C ALA A 100 -7.43 14.96 0.91
N LEU A 101 -6.70 13.94 1.37
CA LEU A 101 -6.71 13.53 2.79
C LEU A 101 -5.95 14.52 3.70
N GLY A 102 -4.99 15.26 3.14
CA GLY A 102 -4.14 16.20 3.85
C GLY A 102 -3.31 15.53 4.96
N ALA A 103 -3.16 16.25 6.09
CA ALA A 103 -2.45 15.74 7.26
C ALA A 103 -3.26 14.74 8.09
N ARG A 104 -4.56 14.60 7.81
CA ARG A 104 -5.45 13.73 8.58
C ARG A 104 -5.10 12.28 8.28
N ARG A 105 -5.00 11.48 9.33
CA ARG A 105 -4.68 10.05 9.25
C ARG A 105 -5.61 9.19 10.08
N ILE A 106 -6.43 9.81 10.92
CA ILE A 106 -7.31 9.12 11.85
C ILE A 106 -8.71 9.70 11.67
N TRP A 107 -9.65 8.83 11.32
CA TRP A 107 -11.07 9.11 11.23
C TRP A 107 -11.78 8.08 12.09
N PRO A 108 -11.86 8.25 13.41
CA PRO A 108 -12.60 7.32 14.24
C PRO A 108 -14.10 7.34 13.89
N PRO A 109 -14.80 6.18 13.93
CA PRO A 109 -14.24 4.84 14.07
C PRO A 109 -13.72 4.28 12.73
N LYS A 110 -13.87 4.98 11.61
CA LYS A 110 -13.79 4.56 10.19
C LYS A 110 -12.43 4.11 9.64
N LEU A 111 -11.33 4.80 9.97
CA LEU A 111 -10.03 4.53 9.36
C LEU A 111 -8.87 5.09 10.19
N ARG A 112 -7.80 4.30 10.32
CA ARG A 112 -6.48 4.75 10.74
C ARG A 112 -5.39 4.42 9.70
N ILE A 113 -4.79 5.47 9.11
CA ILE A 113 -3.60 5.35 8.26
C ILE A 113 -2.35 5.50 9.14
N LEU A 114 -1.64 4.40 9.30
CA LEU A 114 -0.37 4.39 10.03
C LEU A 114 0.72 5.13 9.24
N ARG A 115 1.71 5.64 9.96
CA ARG A 115 2.87 6.26 9.32
C ARG A 115 3.65 5.17 8.57
N ARG A 116 4.40 5.57 7.54
CA ARG A 116 5.33 4.64 6.87
C ARG A 116 6.25 4.00 7.92
N ALA A 117 6.56 2.71 7.72
CA ALA A 117 7.33 1.88 8.65
C ALA A 117 6.72 1.73 10.07
N HIS A 118 5.44 2.04 10.25
CA HIS A 118 4.68 1.76 11.48
C HIS A 118 3.47 0.86 11.19
N GLY A 119 3.52 0.10 10.10
CA GLY A 119 2.52 -0.91 9.75
C GLY A 119 3.17 -2.27 9.67
N PHE A 120 2.40 -3.29 9.31
CA PHE A 120 2.83 -4.68 9.35
C PHE A 120 3.87 -5.06 8.27
N CYS A 121 4.08 -4.23 7.23
CA CYS A 121 4.99 -4.55 6.14
C CYS A 121 5.77 -3.32 5.64
N ARG A 122 7.05 -3.52 5.28
CA ARG A 122 7.86 -2.52 4.56
C ARG A 122 8.83 -3.16 3.58
N ASP A 123 9.27 -2.41 2.59
CA ASP A 123 10.27 -2.87 1.64
C ASP A 123 11.64 -3.12 2.30
N TRP A 124 12.28 -4.25 1.97
CA TRP A 124 13.57 -4.63 2.56
C TRP A 124 14.71 -3.66 2.21
N TYR A 125 14.69 -3.10 0.99
CA TYR A 125 15.78 -2.26 0.49
C TYR A 125 15.87 -0.91 1.20
N LEU A 126 14.78 -0.48 1.86
CA LEU A 126 14.73 0.74 2.67
C LEU A 126 15.72 0.72 3.85
N SER A 127 16.09 -0.49 4.29
CA SER A 127 17.02 -0.72 5.38
C SER A 127 18.13 -1.71 5.01
N SER A 128 18.40 -1.93 3.72
CA SER A 128 19.41 -2.91 3.25
C SER A 128 19.27 -4.29 3.89
N ASP A 129 18.05 -4.82 3.88
CA ASP A 129 17.60 -6.08 4.52
C ASP A 129 17.66 -6.09 6.07
N GLY A 130 18.08 -5.01 6.71
CA GLY A 130 18.15 -4.94 8.17
C GLY A 130 16.75 -4.85 8.79
N TRP A 131 16.45 -5.64 9.81
CA TRP A 131 15.18 -5.61 10.53
C TRP A 131 15.39 -5.35 12.03
N ALA A 132 14.37 -4.82 12.71
CA ALA A 132 14.37 -4.54 14.14
C ALA A 132 13.12 -5.15 14.81
N GLU A 133 13.06 -5.13 16.14
CA GLU A 133 11.97 -5.74 16.93
C GLU A 133 10.56 -5.35 16.47
N ASN A 134 10.37 -4.13 16.00
CA ASN A 134 9.06 -3.62 15.63
C ASN A 134 8.65 -3.99 14.20
N ASP A 135 9.53 -4.62 13.42
CA ASP A 135 9.19 -5.09 12.06
C ASP A 135 8.38 -6.38 12.15
N PHE A 136 7.46 -6.61 11.18
CA PHE A 136 6.66 -7.84 11.09
C PHE A 136 6.88 -8.59 9.77
N MET A 137 6.70 -7.94 8.62
CA MET A 137 6.93 -8.50 7.27
C MET A 137 7.81 -7.58 6.42
N PHE A 138 8.55 -8.17 5.47
CA PHE A 138 9.13 -7.45 4.33
C PHE A 138 8.43 -7.78 3.02
N HIS A 139 8.33 -6.77 2.17
CA HIS A 139 7.94 -6.89 0.77
C HIS A 139 9.18 -6.79 -0.14
N GLY A 140 9.13 -7.41 -1.32
CA GLY A 140 10.16 -7.28 -2.35
C GLY A 140 11.16 -8.44 -2.44
N TRP A 141 10.87 -9.62 -1.89
CA TRP A 141 11.76 -10.80 -1.94
C TRP A 141 11.51 -11.72 -3.16
N LYS A 142 11.47 -11.17 -4.39
CA LYS A 142 11.33 -11.96 -5.64
C LYS A 142 12.63 -12.66 -6.02
N ALA A 143 13.10 -13.63 -5.24
CA ALA A 143 14.14 -14.54 -5.71
C ALA A 143 13.85 -15.98 -5.28
N GLN A 144 14.20 -16.93 -6.14
CA GLN A 144 14.13 -18.35 -5.83
C GLN A 144 15.26 -18.81 -4.90
N ASN A 145 16.24 -17.93 -4.64
CA ASN A 145 17.40 -18.19 -3.80
C ASN A 145 17.54 -17.09 -2.74
N LEU A 146 18.01 -17.45 -1.56
CA LEU A 146 18.29 -16.52 -0.45
C LEU A 146 19.61 -15.75 -0.60
N SER A 147 20.25 -15.89 -1.76
CA SER A 147 21.56 -15.35 -2.09
C SER A 147 21.51 -14.61 -3.44
N GLY A 148 22.11 -13.42 -3.46
CA GLY A 148 22.20 -12.53 -4.63
C GLY A 148 22.84 -11.20 -4.24
N ASN A 149 22.57 -10.13 -5.01
CA ASN A 149 22.98 -8.75 -4.66
C ASN A 149 22.29 -8.20 -3.39
N TRP A 150 21.29 -8.93 -2.89
CA TRP A 150 20.62 -8.72 -1.62
C TRP A 150 20.77 -9.99 -0.77
N LYS A 151 20.77 -9.84 0.56
CA LYS A 151 20.88 -10.99 1.47
C LYS A 151 19.62 -11.04 2.31
N SER A 152 18.78 -12.04 2.05
CA SER A 152 17.62 -12.34 2.88
C SER A 152 18.00 -12.34 4.37
N PRO A 153 17.12 -11.83 5.26
CA PRO A 153 17.27 -12.00 6.70
C PRO A 153 17.36 -13.45 7.14
N PHE A 154 17.02 -14.41 6.27
CA PHE A 154 17.12 -15.83 6.54
C PHE A 154 18.36 -16.49 5.93
N GLU A 155 18.91 -17.47 6.64
CA GLU A 155 20.01 -18.31 6.19
C GLU A 155 19.55 -19.43 5.26
N LYS A 156 18.39 -20.01 5.55
CA LYS A 156 17.71 -21.04 4.75
C LYS A 156 16.22 -20.74 4.60
N VAL A 157 15.61 -21.29 3.55
CA VAL A 157 14.19 -21.04 3.25
C VAL A 157 13.37 -21.65 4.39
N PRO A 158 12.38 -20.91 4.95
CA PRO A 158 11.53 -21.47 6.00
C PRO A 158 10.89 -22.79 5.55
N ASN A 159 11.03 -23.82 6.38
CA ASN A 159 10.48 -25.15 6.12
C ASN A 159 9.32 -25.41 7.08
N ALA A 160 8.13 -25.70 6.53
CA ALA A 160 6.93 -25.96 7.32
C ALA A 160 7.10 -27.13 8.32
N SER A 161 7.93 -28.13 7.99
CA SER A 161 8.21 -29.26 8.89
C SER A 161 9.02 -28.86 10.13
N GLU A 162 9.69 -27.70 10.11
CA GLU A 162 10.45 -27.15 11.23
C GLU A 162 9.65 -26.15 12.06
N CYS A 163 8.40 -25.86 11.65
CA CYS A 163 7.47 -25.00 12.39
C CYS A 163 6.92 -25.75 13.63
N THR A 164 7.78 -25.98 14.62
CA THR A 164 7.40 -26.44 15.96
C THR A 164 7.07 -25.25 16.85
N GLY A 165 6.68 -25.48 18.11
CA GLY A 165 6.50 -24.39 19.08
C GLY A 165 7.76 -23.51 19.21
N GLY A 166 7.57 -22.19 19.29
CA GLY A 166 8.65 -21.20 19.35
C GLY A 166 9.22 -20.83 17.97
N TYR A 167 10.48 -20.37 17.95
CA TYR A 167 11.13 -19.81 16.75
C TYR A 167 12.21 -20.72 16.14
N LEU A 168 12.18 -22.02 16.43
CA LEU A 168 13.23 -22.96 16.00
C LEU A 168 13.30 -23.15 14.48
N GLY A 169 12.20 -22.96 13.77
CA GLY A 169 12.14 -22.97 12.29
C GLY A 169 12.56 -21.65 11.63
N TRP A 170 12.89 -20.62 12.42
CA TRP A 170 13.25 -19.29 11.95
C TRP A 170 14.77 -19.10 11.98
N HIS A 171 15.41 -19.38 10.85
CA HIS A 171 16.87 -19.38 10.74
C HIS A 171 17.38 -18.00 10.33
N TRP A 172 17.31 -17.04 11.25
CA TRP A 172 17.74 -15.67 10.99
C TRP A 172 19.27 -15.53 10.88
N ARG A 173 19.70 -14.65 9.97
CA ARG A 173 21.05 -14.10 9.97
C ARG A 173 21.17 -13.10 11.12
N THR A 174 22.01 -13.41 12.09
CA THR A 174 22.21 -12.56 13.29
C THR A 174 22.65 -11.13 12.94
N ASN A 175 23.46 -10.96 11.89
CA ASN A 175 23.93 -9.65 11.41
C ASN A 175 22.87 -8.83 10.65
N LYS A 176 21.67 -9.38 10.41
CA LYS A 176 20.55 -8.65 9.78
C LYS A 176 19.57 -8.08 10.80
N ARG A 177 19.61 -8.51 12.06
CA ARG A 177 18.90 -7.85 13.16
C ARG A 177 19.70 -6.62 13.59
N ILE A 178 19.14 -5.44 13.39
CA ILE A 178 19.78 -4.14 13.66
C ILE A 178 18.96 -3.33 14.67
N SER A 179 19.57 -2.29 15.23
CA SER A 179 18.87 -1.42 16.19
C SER A 179 17.79 -0.57 15.50
N VAL A 180 16.75 -0.19 16.25
CA VAL A 180 15.70 0.74 15.79
C VAL A 180 16.31 2.08 15.34
N ASN A 181 17.36 2.56 16.00
CA ASN A 181 18.05 3.79 15.62
C ASN A 181 18.71 3.69 14.24
N GLU A 182 19.29 2.53 13.94
CA GLU A 182 19.89 2.29 12.63
C GLU A 182 18.83 2.18 11.53
N VAL A 183 17.71 1.46 11.78
CA VAL A 183 16.56 1.45 10.87
C VAL A 183 16.08 2.88 10.59
N ARG A 184 15.90 3.71 11.63
CA ARG A 184 15.47 5.11 11.49
C ARG A 184 16.41 5.92 10.58
N SER A 185 17.72 5.78 10.76
CA SER A 185 18.72 6.46 9.92
C SER A 185 18.63 6.03 8.45
N ARG A 186 18.50 4.72 8.20
CA ARG A 186 18.37 4.17 6.85
C ARG A 186 17.06 4.59 6.18
N LEU A 187 15.95 4.58 6.91
CA LEU A 187 14.65 5.06 6.43
C LEU A 187 14.72 6.54 6.04
N ALA A 188 15.26 7.41 6.90
CA ALA A 188 15.39 8.83 6.61
C ALA A 188 16.22 9.12 5.35
N LYS A 189 17.29 8.34 5.12
CA LYS A 189 18.08 8.42 3.88
C LYS A 189 17.24 8.00 2.67
N SER A 190 16.58 6.86 2.76
CA SER A 190 15.73 6.33 1.68
C SER A 190 14.59 7.29 1.33
N GLU A 191 13.93 7.90 2.31
CA GLU A 191 12.89 8.92 2.12
C GLU A 191 13.38 10.10 1.30
N LYS A 192 14.58 10.64 1.60
CA LYS A 192 15.19 11.71 0.81
C LYS A 192 15.47 11.29 -0.62
N THR A 193 15.96 10.06 -0.82
CA THR A 193 16.22 9.51 -2.15
C THR A 193 14.93 9.36 -2.97
N PHE A 194 13.85 8.82 -2.40
CA PHE A 194 12.57 8.74 -3.13
C PHE A 194 11.96 10.10 -3.42
N ALA A 195 12.09 11.06 -2.49
CA ALA A 195 11.61 12.42 -2.71
C ALA A 195 12.32 13.06 -3.91
N ALA A 196 13.65 12.91 -4.01
CA ALA A 196 14.43 13.42 -5.14
C ALA A 196 14.03 12.76 -6.48
N ASN A 197 13.79 11.45 -6.46
CA ASN A 197 13.45 10.65 -7.63
C ASN A 197 11.94 10.55 -7.91
N PHE A 198 11.11 11.30 -7.18
CA PHE A 198 9.66 11.17 -7.31
C PHE A 198 9.22 11.59 -8.72
N PRO A 199 8.39 10.80 -9.44
CA PRO A 199 8.12 11.02 -10.85
C PRO A 199 7.58 12.42 -11.14
N GLN A 200 8.12 13.11 -12.16
CA GLN A 200 7.71 14.47 -12.47
C GLN A 200 6.21 14.55 -12.80
N LYS A 201 5.69 13.60 -13.57
CA LYS A 201 4.26 13.51 -13.90
C LYS A 201 3.34 13.19 -12.71
N ALA A 202 3.90 12.79 -11.57
CA ALA A 202 3.17 12.56 -10.33
C ALA A 202 3.15 13.78 -9.39
N ARG A 203 3.92 14.83 -9.71
CA ARG A 203 3.99 16.09 -8.94
C ARG A 203 2.85 17.02 -9.38
N ILE A 204 1.62 16.56 -9.17
CA ILE A 204 0.40 17.22 -9.63
C ILE A 204 -0.27 18.02 -8.52
N HIS A 205 -1.03 19.03 -8.93
CA HIS A 205 -1.96 19.76 -8.09
C HIS A 205 -3.35 19.64 -8.73
N ALA A 206 -4.22 18.82 -8.15
CA ALA A 206 -5.52 18.46 -8.75
C ALA A 206 -6.37 19.71 -9.09
N HIS A 207 -6.42 20.69 -8.20
CA HIS A 207 -7.15 21.96 -8.41
C HIS A 207 -6.62 22.84 -9.56
N LEU A 208 -5.40 22.58 -10.07
CA LEU A 208 -4.84 23.29 -11.22
C LEU A 208 -5.03 22.55 -12.55
N THR A 209 -5.48 21.29 -12.49
CA THR A 209 -5.37 20.35 -13.62
C THR A 209 -6.68 19.63 -13.93
N GLU A 210 -7.58 19.54 -12.97
CA GLU A 210 -8.90 18.97 -13.11
C GLU A 210 -9.96 20.06 -12.93
N PRO A 211 -11.10 19.98 -13.65
CA PRO A 211 -12.22 20.88 -13.43
C PRO A 211 -12.82 20.64 -12.04
N GLU A 212 -12.91 21.69 -11.23
CA GLU A 212 -13.48 21.62 -9.88
C GLU A 212 -15.02 21.76 -9.92
N VAL A 213 -15.51 22.86 -10.47
CA VAL A 213 -16.95 23.18 -10.50
C VAL A 213 -17.62 22.90 -11.85
N GLY A 214 -16.82 22.68 -12.91
CA GLY A 214 -17.32 22.59 -14.28
C GLY A 214 -18.30 21.42 -14.51
N GLU A 215 -18.22 20.38 -13.70
CA GLU A 215 -19.07 19.18 -13.80
C GLU A 215 -20.38 19.29 -13.00
N CYS A 216 -20.48 20.25 -12.08
CA CYS A 216 -21.59 20.32 -11.12
C CYS A 216 -22.26 21.70 -11.02
N TYR A 217 -21.71 22.75 -11.63
CA TYR A 217 -22.28 24.09 -11.57
C TYR A 217 -23.72 24.14 -12.14
N PRO A 218 -24.66 24.87 -11.49
CA PRO A 218 -24.51 25.67 -10.27
C PRO A 218 -24.75 24.91 -8.96
N ASN A 219 -24.92 23.59 -9.03
CA ASN A 219 -25.54 22.76 -7.99
C ASN A 219 -24.51 21.88 -7.26
N CYS A 220 -23.25 22.30 -7.19
CA CYS A 220 -22.16 21.52 -6.61
C CYS A 220 -22.40 21.12 -5.14
N ASP A 221 -23.15 21.94 -4.39
CA ASP A 221 -23.42 21.71 -2.97
C ASP A 221 -24.76 21.02 -2.68
N GLU A 222 -25.56 20.68 -3.72
CA GLU A 222 -26.88 20.06 -3.52
C GLU A 222 -26.81 18.58 -3.08
N GLN A 223 -25.62 17.97 -3.11
CA GLN A 223 -25.38 16.54 -2.80
C GLN A 223 -24.43 16.30 -1.61
N ILE A 224 -24.14 17.31 -0.79
CA ILE A 224 -23.30 17.21 0.43
C ILE A 224 -24.08 16.63 1.61
#